data_AF-A0AAW2SEW9-F1
#
_entry.id   AF-A0AAW2SEW9-F1
#
_cell.length_a   1.000
_cell.length_b   1.000
_cell.length_c   1.000
_cell.angle_alpha   90.00
_cell.angle_beta   90.00
_cell.angle_gamma   90.00
#
_symmetry.space_group_name_H-M   'P 1'
#
loop_
_entity.id
_entity.type
_entity.pdbx_description
1 polymer ?
#
loop_
_entity_poly.entity_id
_entity_poly.type
_entity_poly.pdbx_seq_one_letter_code
_entity_poly.pdbx_strand_id
1 'polypeptide(L)'
;MAVSLRLISLSVFLTALLFVNAIARSESSEESRQLKSLTNSTTAERLEEFKHEDAVDDPEAVAAMVDMAIRNNTERRKLGFFSCGTGNPMDDCWRCDRNWMRNRRRLADCAIGFGRNAVGGRDGRYYVVSDPGDDDPSTPGLALCATPSFKIAHSGLSSSATW
;
A
#
# COMPACT_ATOMS: atom_id res chain seq x y z
N MET A 1 -5.14 -46.22 67.14
CA MET A 1 -4.21 -46.35 65.99
C MET A 1 -4.82 -45.98 64.63
N ALA A 2 -6.15 -46.00 64.44
CA ALA A 2 -6.79 -45.66 63.15
C ALA A 2 -6.76 -44.16 62.78
N VAL A 3 -6.82 -43.25 63.75
CA VAL A 3 -6.82 -41.78 63.50
C VAL A 3 -5.47 -41.29 62.96
N SER A 4 -4.36 -41.85 63.45
CA SER A 4 -3.01 -41.53 62.99
C SER A 4 -2.79 -41.93 61.53
N LEU A 5 -3.26 -43.12 61.10
CA LEU A 5 -3.19 -43.54 59.70
C LEU A 5 -4.01 -42.65 58.76
N ARG A 6 -5.16 -42.13 59.20
CA ARG A 6 -6.00 -41.22 58.39
C ARG A 6 -5.34 -39.86 58.21
N LEU A 7 -4.68 -39.33 59.24
CA LEU A 7 -3.92 -38.08 59.16
C LEU A 7 -2.71 -38.21 58.24
N ILE A 8 -1.99 -39.34 58.32
CA ILE A 8 -0.86 -39.63 57.42
C ILE A 8 -1.36 -39.74 55.97
N SER A 9 -2.44 -40.49 55.74
CA SER A 9 -3.07 -40.63 54.42
C SER A 9 -3.49 -39.29 53.80
N LEU A 10 -4.12 -38.41 54.60
CA LEU A 10 -4.49 -37.05 54.16
C LEU A 10 -3.26 -36.18 53.86
N SER A 11 -2.21 -36.28 54.68
CA SER A 11 -0.98 -35.51 54.46
C SER A 11 -0.28 -35.91 53.17
N VAL A 12 -0.18 -37.23 52.89
CA VAL A 12 0.42 -37.75 51.66
C VAL A 12 -0.39 -37.33 50.44
N PHE A 13 -1.72 -37.37 50.53
CA PHE A 13 -2.60 -36.92 49.46
C PHE A 13 -2.45 -35.42 49.18
N LEU A 14 -2.38 -34.58 50.23
CA LEU A 14 -2.13 -33.15 50.08
C LEU A 14 -0.78 -32.86 49.43
N THR A 15 0.28 -33.57 49.85
CA THR A 15 1.60 -33.40 49.24
C THR A 15 1.63 -33.83 47.77
N ALA A 16 0.91 -34.89 47.42
CA ALA A 16 0.81 -35.36 46.04
C ALA A 16 0.08 -34.33 45.16
N LEU A 17 -1.03 -33.74 45.64
CA LEU A 17 -1.75 -32.69 44.92
C LEU A 17 -0.90 -31.44 44.70
N LEU A 18 -0.13 -31.02 45.70
CA LEU A 18 0.77 -29.88 45.57
C LEU A 18 1.91 -30.17 44.55
N PHE A 19 2.44 -31.39 44.55
CA PHE A 19 3.46 -31.80 43.58
C PHE A 19 2.94 -31.82 42.14
N VAL A 20 1.75 -32.38 41.91
CA VAL A 20 1.12 -32.41 40.58
C VAL A 20 0.89 -30.99 40.05
N ASN A 21 0.38 -30.09 40.91
CA ASN A 21 0.19 -28.69 40.54
C ASN A 21 1.50 -27.95 40.25
N ALA A 22 2.59 -28.26 40.96
CA ALA A 22 3.90 -27.67 40.69
C ALA A 22 4.46 -28.11 39.33
N ILE A 23 4.32 -29.40 38.98
CA ILE A 23 4.77 -29.95 37.69
C ILE A 23 3.96 -29.36 36.53
N ALA A 24 2.63 -29.27 36.66
CA ALA A 24 1.77 -28.64 35.65
C ALA A 24 2.12 -27.16 35.44
N ARG A 25 2.54 -26.46 36.50
CA ARG A 25 2.92 -25.04 36.45
C ARG A 25 4.30 -24.82 35.83
N SER A 26 5.24 -25.74 36.00
CA SER A 26 6.53 -25.68 35.30
C SER A 26 6.38 -25.86 33.79
N GLU A 27 5.57 -26.83 33.35
CA GLU A 27 5.36 -27.13 31.93
C GLU A 27 4.65 -25.97 31.21
N SER A 28 3.59 -25.42 31.82
CA SER A 28 2.88 -24.23 31.32
C SER A 28 3.77 -22.97 31.22
N SER A 29 4.71 -22.81 32.16
CA SER A 29 5.66 -21.69 32.15
C SER A 29 6.71 -21.83 31.06
N GLU A 30 7.19 -23.05 30.80
CA GLU A 30 8.17 -23.35 29.75
C GLU A 30 7.55 -23.14 28.36
N GLU A 31 6.36 -23.69 28.12
CA GLU A 31 5.63 -23.58 26.86
C GLU A 31 5.24 -22.13 26.55
N SER A 32 4.77 -21.37 27.55
CA SER A 32 4.47 -19.94 27.39
C SER A 32 5.71 -19.11 27.07
N ARG A 33 6.90 -19.48 27.57
CA ARG A 33 8.16 -18.80 27.27
C ARG A 33 8.66 -19.15 25.87
N GLN A 34 8.56 -20.42 25.47
CA GLN A 34 8.85 -20.90 24.12
C GLN A 34 7.94 -20.23 23.09
N LEU A 35 6.63 -20.18 23.35
CA LEU A 35 5.65 -19.53 22.46
C LEU A 35 5.94 -18.03 22.33
N LYS A 36 6.22 -17.33 23.44
CA LYS A 36 6.62 -15.91 23.43
C LYS A 36 7.94 -15.67 22.71
N SER A 37 8.91 -16.58 22.85
CA SER A 37 10.20 -16.53 22.15
C SER A 37 10.03 -16.71 20.64
N LEU A 38 9.23 -17.69 20.21
CA LEU A 38 8.96 -17.98 18.80
C LEU A 38 8.14 -16.86 18.14
N THR A 39 7.19 -16.28 18.88
CA THR A 39 6.36 -15.17 18.38
C THR A 39 7.19 -13.90 18.17
N ASN A 40 8.11 -13.59 19.09
CA ASN A 40 8.95 -12.39 19.02
C ASN A 40 10.08 -12.49 17.98
N SER A 41 10.58 -13.69 17.69
CA SER A 41 11.77 -13.87 16.82
C SER A 41 11.45 -13.99 15.32
N THR A 42 10.21 -14.23 14.91
CA THR A 42 9.91 -14.60 13.51
C THR A 42 9.10 -13.58 12.71
N THR A 43 8.38 -12.67 13.38
CA THR A 43 7.49 -11.69 12.72
C THR A 43 8.03 -10.27 12.76
N ALA A 44 8.65 -9.84 13.86
CA ALA A 44 9.20 -8.50 14.01
C ALA A 44 10.45 -8.27 13.14
N GLU A 45 11.31 -9.28 12.98
CA GLU A 45 12.56 -9.17 12.20
C GLU A 45 12.31 -9.22 10.68
N ARG A 46 11.18 -9.80 10.24
CA ARG A 46 10.81 -9.94 8.82
C ARG A 46 9.90 -8.82 8.30
N LEU A 47 9.33 -8.01 9.20
CA LEU A 47 8.44 -6.88 8.86
C LEU A 47 9.20 -5.65 8.37
N GLU A 48 10.46 -5.48 8.78
CA GLU A 48 11.30 -4.35 8.35
C GLU A 48 11.96 -4.60 6.98
N GLU A 49 11.96 -5.84 6.46
CA GLU A 49 12.62 -6.18 5.19
C GLU A 49 11.69 -6.03 3.96
N PHE A 50 10.38 -5.89 4.14
CA PHE A 50 9.42 -5.83 3.03
C PHE A 50 8.59 -4.54 2.96
N LYS A 51 9.06 -3.44 3.56
CA LYS A 51 8.60 -2.12 3.14
C LYS A 51 9.27 -1.80 1.82
N HIS A 52 8.58 -2.08 0.71
CA HIS A 52 8.92 -1.47 -0.57
C HIS A 52 8.95 0.05 -0.34
N GLU A 53 10.08 0.71 -0.63
CA GLU A 53 10.18 2.17 -0.51
C GLU A 53 9.09 2.93 -1.30
N ASP A 54 8.50 2.22 -2.27
CA ASP A 54 7.50 2.72 -3.19
C ASP A 54 6.06 2.45 -2.74
N ALA A 55 5.88 1.65 -1.68
CA ALA A 55 4.58 1.36 -1.13
C ALA A 55 4.05 2.59 -0.39
N VAL A 56 2.78 2.89 -0.60
CA VAL A 56 2.11 3.94 0.17
C VAL A 56 1.93 3.47 1.61
N ASP A 57 2.33 4.30 2.57
CA ASP A 57 2.25 4.00 4.02
C ASP A 57 0.82 3.64 4.49
N ASP A 58 -0.18 4.31 3.92
CA ASP A 58 -1.60 4.15 4.26
C ASP A 58 -2.44 4.02 2.97
N PRO A 59 -2.69 2.79 2.49
CA PRO A 59 -3.49 2.56 1.30
C PRO A 59 -4.97 2.93 1.52
N GLU A 60 -5.48 2.81 2.74
CA GLU A 60 -6.85 3.22 3.09
C GLU A 60 -7.04 4.73 2.96
N ALA A 61 -6.06 5.54 3.34
CA ALA A 61 -6.11 7.00 3.11
C ALA A 61 -6.17 7.34 1.62
N VAL A 62 -5.46 6.59 0.77
CA VAL A 62 -5.53 6.77 -0.69
C VAL A 62 -6.91 6.40 -1.23
N ALA A 63 -7.48 5.28 -0.77
CA ALA A 63 -8.83 4.87 -1.15
C ALA A 63 -9.88 5.91 -0.70
N ALA A 64 -9.79 6.37 0.56
CA ALA A 64 -10.68 7.38 1.12
C ALA A 64 -10.62 8.71 0.34
N MET A 65 -9.43 9.11 -0.13
CA MET A 65 -9.25 10.28 -0.99
C MET A 65 -10.01 10.13 -2.31
N VAL A 66 -9.89 8.97 -2.97
CA VAL A 66 -10.58 8.67 -4.23
C VAL A 66 -12.09 8.67 -4.03
N ASP A 67 -12.58 8.00 -2.98
CA ASP A 67 -14.01 7.96 -2.64
C ASP A 67 -14.58 9.35 -2.37
N MET A 68 -13.83 10.17 -1.62
CA MET A 68 -14.23 11.56 -1.37
C MET A 68 -14.30 12.37 -2.67
N ALA A 69 -13.33 12.21 -3.57
CA ALA A 69 -13.31 12.89 -4.87
C ALA A 69 -14.52 12.49 -5.72
N ILE A 70 -14.84 11.20 -5.82
CA ILE A 70 -16.01 10.71 -6.56
C ILE A 70 -17.30 11.26 -5.97
N ARG A 71 -17.45 11.21 -4.63
CA ARG A 71 -18.64 11.71 -3.94
C ARG A 71 -18.83 13.21 -4.18
N ASN A 72 -17.79 14.02 -4.04
CA ASN A 72 -17.87 15.47 -4.27
C ASN A 72 -18.31 15.79 -5.72
N ASN A 73 -17.72 15.11 -6.71
CA ASN A 73 -18.08 15.33 -8.11
C ASN A 73 -19.51 14.88 -8.44
N THR A 74 -19.99 13.81 -7.80
CA THR A 74 -21.36 13.31 -7.99
C THR A 74 -22.40 14.20 -7.32
N GLU A 75 -22.14 14.67 -6.09
CA GLU A 75 -23.06 15.57 -5.37
C GLU A 75 -23.22 16.92 -6.09
N ARG A 76 -22.14 17.49 -6.63
CA ARG A 76 -22.21 18.73 -7.44
C ARG A 76 -23.13 18.59 -8.66
N ARG A 77 -23.18 17.40 -9.24
CA ARG A 77 -24.04 17.06 -10.37
C ARG A 77 -25.53 17.03 -9.99
N LYS A 78 -25.83 16.48 -8.80
CA LYS A 78 -27.19 16.37 -8.26
C LYS A 78 -27.82 17.74 -7.94
N LEU A 79 -26.99 18.76 -7.70
CA LEU A 79 -27.43 20.13 -7.45
C LEU A 79 -27.93 20.86 -8.71
N GLY A 80 -28.00 20.19 -9.87
CA GLY A 80 -28.52 20.80 -11.11
C GLY A 80 -27.66 21.92 -11.67
N PHE A 81 -26.41 22.05 -11.20
CA PHE A 81 -25.47 23.02 -11.72
C PHE A 81 -25.09 22.61 -13.15
N PHE A 82 -24.99 23.58 -14.08
CA PHE A 82 -24.46 23.39 -15.43
C PHE A 82 -22.94 23.06 -15.40
N SER A 83 -22.52 22.08 -14.59
CA SER A 83 -21.15 21.61 -14.50
C SER A 83 -20.84 20.74 -15.71
N CYS A 84 -19.72 21.02 -16.36
CA CYS A 84 -19.21 20.21 -17.46
C CYS A 84 -18.89 18.75 -17.06
N GLY A 85 -18.66 18.48 -15.77
CA GLY A 85 -18.20 17.16 -15.33
C GLY A 85 -19.18 16.05 -15.67
N THR A 86 -18.73 14.79 -15.75
CA THR A 86 -19.39 13.48 -15.91
C THR A 86 -19.55 12.70 -14.59
N GLY A 87 -18.89 13.18 -13.52
CA GLY A 87 -18.90 12.55 -12.20
C GLY A 87 -17.64 11.71 -11.97
N ASN A 88 -16.83 11.55 -13.02
CA ASN A 88 -15.49 11.00 -12.92
C ASN A 88 -14.49 12.14 -12.69
N PRO A 89 -13.92 12.29 -11.48
CA PRO A 89 -12.99 13.38 -11.14
C PRO A 89 -11.81 13.54 -12.11
N MET A 90 -11.24 12.44 -12.62
CA MET A 90 -10.10 12.50 -13.54
C MET A 90 -10.52 13.09 -14.89
N ASP A 91 -11.63 12.59 -15.44
CA ASP A 91 -12.17 13.09 -16.71
C ASP A 91 -12.62 14.54 -16.61
N ASP A 92 -13.27 14.89 -15.50
CA ASP A 92 -13.82 16.21 -15.26
C ASP A 92 -12.70 17.27 -15.17
N CYS A 93 -11.55 16.89 -14.63
CA CYS A 93 -10.37 17.75 -14.55
C CYS A 93 -9.88 18.23 -15.93
N TRP A 94 -9.73 17.33 -16.90
CA TRP A 94 -9.17 17.68 -18.21
C TRP A 94 -10.24 18.00 -19.26
N ARG A 95 -11.38 17.30 -19.28
CA ARG A 95 -12.46 17.54 -20.26
C ARG A 95 -13.13 18.88 -20.08
N CYS A 96 -13.16 19.40 -18.85
CA CYS A 96 -13.73 20.70 -18.56
C CYS A 96 -12.79 21.87 -18.80
N ASP A 97 -11.53 21.60 -19.17
CA ASP A 97 -10.65 22.60 -19.72
C ASP A 97 -10.94 22.80 -21.21
N ARG A 98 -11.59 23.92 -21.56
CA ARG A 98 -11.83 24.28 -22.97
C ARG A 98 -10.54 24.44 -23.78
N ASN A 99 -9.41 24.67 -23.10
CA ASN A 99 -8.08 24.83 -23.69
C ASN A 99 -7.20 23.59 -23.48
N TRP A 100 -7.77 22.41 -23.17
CA TRP A 100 -7.01 21.17 -22.92
C TRP A 100 -5.99 20.87 -24.03
N MET A 101 -6.32 21.16 -25.29
CA MET A 101 -5.42 20.99 -26.43
C MET A 101 -4.11 21.79 -26.30
N ARG A 102 -4.18 22.99 -25.73
CA ARG A 102 -3.01 23.85 -25.45
C ARG A 102 -2.36 23.50 -24.11
N ASN A 103 -3.14 22.93 -23.19
CA ASN A 103 -2.74 22.61 -21.83
C ASN A 103 -2.53 21.10 -21.60
N ARG A 104 -2.09 20.33 -22.62
CA ARG A 104 -2.01 18.86 -22.52
C ARG A 104 -1.18 18.36 -21.33
N ARG A 105 -0.16 19.12 -20.93
CA ARG A 105 0.67 18.83 -19.74
C ARG A 105 -0.14 18.78 -18.44
N ARG A 106 -1.23 19.53 -18.34
CA ARG A 106 -2.11 19.56 -17.16
C ARG A 106 -2.79 18.22 -16.87
N LEU A 107 -2.84 17.29 -17.84
CA LEU A 107 -3.36 15.94 -17.59
C LEU A 107 -2.58 15.21 -16.49
N ALA A 108 -1.28 15.51 -16.33
CA ALA A 108 -0.47 14.95 -15.25
C ALA A 108 -0.98 15.32 -13.85
N ASP A 109 -1.66 16.47 -13.71
CA ASP A 109 -2.20 16.93 -12.43
C ASP A 109 -3.62 16.40 -12.17
N CYS A 110 -4.21 15.68 -13.13
CA CYS A 110 -5.58 15.13 -13.01
C CYS A 110 -5.61 13.71 -12.41
N ALA A 111 -4.46 13.06 -12.22
CA ALA A 111 -4.39 11.72 -11.67
C ALA A 111 -4.79 11.69 -10.19
N ILE A 112 -5.52 10.65 -9.77
CA ILE A 112 -5.90 10.41 -8.37
C ILE A 112 -5.55 8.97 -7.96
N GLY A 113 -5.62 8.67 -6.66
CA GLY A 113 -5.32 7.34 -6.14
C GLY A 113 -3.82 7.09 -5.97
N PHE A 114 -3.39 5.85 -6.20
CA PHE A 114 -1.98 5.44 -6.03
C PHE A 114 -1.06 6.09 -7.08
N GLY A 115 -1.57 6.32 -8.30
CA GLY A 115 -0.84 6.96 -9.38
C GLY A 115 -0.86 8.49 -9.37
N ARG A 116 -1.39 9.14 -8.32
CA ARG A 116 -1.58 10.61 -8.29
C ARG A 116 -0.30 11.44 -8.44
N ASN A 117 0.85 10.84 -8.19
CA ASN A 117 2.17 11.48 -8.32
C ASN A 117 2.82 11.24 -9.69
N ALA A 118 2.13 10.60 -10.64
CA ALA A 118 2.65 10.35 -11.98
C ALA A 118 2.71 11.65 -12.78
N VAL A 119 3.93 12.13 -13.07
CA VAL A 119 4.17 13.37 -13.82
C VAL A 119 4.31 13.12 -15.33
N GLY A 120 4.86 11.97 -15.72
CA GLY A 120 5.12 11.64 -17.13
C GLY A 120 5.95 12.72 -17.84
N GLY A 121 5.55 13.10 -19.05
CA GLY A 121 6.21 14.13 -19.86
C GLY A 121 5.82 15.59 -19.58
N ARG A 122 5.17 15.89 -18.45
CA ARG A 122 4.64 17.25 -18.13
C ARG A 122 5.71 18.35 -18.28
N ASP A 123 6.90 18.07 -17.77
CA ASP A 123 8.00 19.04 -17.71
C ASP A 123 8.94 18.93 -18.93
N GLY A 124 8.65 18.01 -19.84
CA GLY A 124 9.39 17.79 -21.09
C GLY A 124 8.95 18.70 -22.23
N ARG A 125 9.66 18.65 -23.36
CA ARG A 125 9.28 19.33 -24.60
C ARG A 125 8.16 18.56 -25.30
N TYR A 126 7.31 19.27 -26.04
CA TYR A 126 6.38 18.58 -26.94
C TYR A 126 7.16 17.96 -28.08
N TYR A 127 6.87 16.70 -28.33
CA TYR A 127 7.38 15.97 -29.47
C TYR A 127 6.20 15.61 -30.38
N VAL A 128 6.34 15.83 -31.69
CA VAL A 128 5.31 15.52 -32.68
C VAL A 128 5.83 14.42 -33.58
N VAL A 129 5.20 13.25 -33.51
CA VAL A 129 5.45 12.15 -34.43
C VAL A 129 4.79 12.47 -35.76
N SER A 130 5.60 12.69 -36.81
CA SER A 130 5.13 12.96 -38.17
C SER A 130 5.07 11.72 -39.05
N ASP A 131 5.78 10.65 -38.67
CA ASP A 131 5.87 9.39 -39.40
C ASP A 131 5.92 8.24 -38.37
N PRO A 132 5.02 7.24 -38.44
CA PRO A 132 5.03 6.08 -37.56
C PRO A 132 6.06 5.00 -37.96
N GLY A 133 6.75 5.14 -39.09
CA GLY A 133 7.67 4.12 -39.58
C GLY A 133 9.04 4.17 -38.91
N ASP A 134 9.21 3.47 -37.78
CA ASP A 134 10.49 2.87 -37.39
C ASP A 134 10.30 1.90 -36.21
N ASP A 135 10.70 0.63 -36.40
CA ASP A 135 10.74 -0.42 -35.37
C ASP A 135 12.19 -0.87 -35.09
N ASP A 136 13.21 -0.23 -35.69
CA ASP A 136 14.62 -0.59 -35.47
C ASP A 136 15.14 -0.03 -34.14
N PRO A 137 15.42 -0.88 -33.13
CA PRO A 137 15.93 -0.44 -31.84
C PRO A 137 17.38 0.08 -31.92
N SER A 138 18.11 -0.15 -33.02
CA SER A 138 19.52 0.25 -33.17
C SER A 138 19.70 1.67 -33.70
N THR A 139 18.73 2.18 -34.46
CA THR A 139 18.68 3.57 -34.95
C THR A 139 17.26 4.09 -34.83
N PRO A 140 16.76 4.33 -33.59
CA PRO A 140 15.38 4.69 -33.40
C PRO A 140 15.05 6.00 -34.10
N GLY A 141 14.08 5.94 -35.00
CA GLY A 141 13.42 7.11 -35.56
C GLY A 141 12.90 8.04 -34.47
N LEU A 142 12.61 9.25 -34.91
CA LEU A 142 12.17 10.39 -34.13
C LEU A 142 10.94 10.05 -33.24
N ALA A 143 10.12 9.05 -33.62
CA ALA A 143 8.99 8.50 -32.84
C ALA A 143 9.38 7.58 -31.66
N LEU A 144 10.38 6.71 -31.84
CA LEU A 144 10.93 5.86 -30.77
C LEU A 144 11.72 6.68 -29.75
N CYS A 145 12.47 7.71 -30.21
CA CYS A 145 13.18 8.66 -29.35
C CYS A 145 12.26 9.61 -28.58
N ALA A 146 10.99 9.67 -28.94
CA ALA A 146 10.01 10.60 -28.36
C ALA A 146 9.29 10.05 -27.14
N THR A 147 9.48 8.77 -26.80
CA THR A 147 8.92 8.19 -25.58
C THR A 147 9.60 8.90 -24.39
N PRO A 148 8.88 9.73 -23.62
CA PRO A 148 9.47 10.27 -22.42
C PRO A 148 9.63 9.10 -21.45
N SER A 149 10.85 8.87 -20.97
CA SER A 149 11.07 7.93 -19.87
C SER A 149 10.11 8.28 -18.74
N PHE A 150 9.30 7.31 -18.32
CA PHE A 150 8.36 7.52 -17.21
C PHE A 150 9.22 7.68 -15.95
N LYS A 151 9.40 8.93 -15.48
CA LYS A 151 9.89 9.17 -14.12
C LYS A 151 8.68 9.12 -13.21
N ILE A 152 8.45 7.96 -12.62
CA ILE A 152 7.70 7.91 -11.36
C ILE A 152 8.62 8.62 -10.37
N ALA A 153 8.16 9.72 -9.77
CA ALA A 153 8.91 10.45 -8.78
C ALA A 153 8.98 9.62 -7.50
N HIS A 154 9.89 8.65 -7.48
CA HIS A 154 10.32 7.95 -6.29
C HIS A 154 11.26 8.88 -5.52
N SER A 155 11.03 9.01 -4.22
CA SER A 155 11.86 9.76 -3.30
C SER A 155 13.32 9.30 -3.38
N GLY A 156 14.13 10.00 -4.17
CA GLY A 156 15.59 9.88 -4.17
C GLY A 156 16.23 8.99 -5.23
N LEU A 157 15.51 8.07 -5.90
CA LEU A 157 16.06 7.27 -7.00
C LEU A 157 15.25 7.44 -8.29
N SER A 158 15.90 8.00 -9.31
CA SER A 158 15.38 8.14 -10.66
C SER A 158 15.41 6.80 -11.41
N SER A 159 14.44 5.93 -11.16
CA SER A 159 14.21 4.76 -12.03
C SER A 159 13.54 5.21 -13.32
N SER A 160 14.27 5.19 -14.43
CA SER A 160 13.72 5.43 -15.77
C SER A 160 13.24 4.10 -16.33
N ALA A 161 11.92 3.90 -16.41
CA ALA A 161 11.35 2.82 -17.19
C ALA A 161 11.23 3.28 -18.65
N THR A 162 11.95 2.61 -19.55
CA THR A 162 11.79 2.68 -21.00
C THR A 162 11.04 1.42 -21.45
N TRP A 163 9.90 1.59 -22.11
CA TRP A 163 9.20 0.50 -22.80
C TRP A 163 9.70 0.42 -24.24
#